data_AF-A0A7Y9RDL5-F1
#
_entry.id   AF-A0A7Y9RDL5-F1
#
_cell.length_a   1.000
_cell.length_b   1.000
_cell.length_c   1.000
_cell.angle_alpha   90.00
_cell.angle_beta   90.00
_cell.angle_gamma   90.00
#
_symmetry.space_group_name_H-M   'P 1'
#
loop_
_entity.id
_entity.type
_entity.pdbx_description
1 polymer ?
#
loop_
_entity_poly.entity_id
_entity_poly.type
_entity_poly.pdbx_seq_one_letter_code
_entity_poly.pdbx_strand_id
1 'polypeptide(L)'
;MNKPLLLTLHRWITLVFALPLFAIITTGLILSFEPLMQVNGIGGPAIDAARVVELVKTYDPHNKARGLSINAASQRMTLQGSGAPAIDLVTGAPAAASSGPTDLFRWARITHERLLGQAWLATSSTIAMVILMLLGSLMGLPRLRNTLSGWHKGTAWFALPLVLLSPLSGLCMAFGLTFQSGGVPAGSGRPLALPDAIRMVAASHDLTHVISIGLRGGHMMARIYDGGELRAYAVNSSEVTPLPRNWPRLIHEGNWSALIASSLNVVTSIALLTLLSTGLLIWARRKLRKRRPRSDRQAGAAVVGAR
;
A
#
# COMPACT_ATOMS: atom_id res chain seq x y z
N MET A 1 -25.33 -20.31 13.23
CA MET A 1 -24.19 -19.88 14.08
C MET A 1 -24.69 -18.88 15.12
N ASN A 2 -24.33 -19.05 16.40
CA ASN A 2 -24.87 -18.21 17.48
C ASN A 2 -24.25 -16.81 17.45
N LYS A 3 -25.07 -15.76 17.29
CA LYS A 3 -24.65 -14.35 17.34
C LYS A 3 -23.69 -13.96 18.50
N PRO A 4 -23.87 -14.44 19.75
CA PRO A 4 -22.91 -14.16 20.82
C PRO A 4 -21.51 -14.73 20.57
N LEU A 5 -21.40 -15.88 19.88
CA LEU A 5 -20.12 -16.47 19.52
C LEU A 5 -19.39 -15.59 18.49
N LEU A 6 -20.08 -15.14 17.43
CA LEU A 6 -19.54 -14.21 16.44
C LEU A 6 -18.97 -12.95 17.10
N LEU A 7 -19.72 -12.36 18.04
CA LEU A 7 -19.29 -11.16 18.77
C LEU A 7 -18.06 -11.41 19.63
N THR A 8 -17.99 -12.58 20.26
CA THR A 8 -16.87 -12.98 21.09
C THR A 8 -15.61 -13.17 20.24
N LEU A 9 -15.71 -13.88 19.12
CA LEU A 9 -14.60 -14.08 18.18
C LEU A 9 -14.12 -12.75 17.59
N HIS A 10 -15.02 -11.94 17.05
CA HIS A 10 -14.69 -10.63 16.48
C HIS A 10 -13.93 -9.77 17.50
N ARG A 11 -14.41 -9.74 18.76
CA ARG A 11 -13.78 -8.98 19.83
C ARG A 11 -12.36 -9.47 20.14
N TRP A 12 -12.19 -10.78 20.31
CA TRP A 12 -10.89 -11.34 20.67
C TRP A 12 -9.86 -11.17 19.56
N ILE A 13 -10.25 -11.42 18.31
CA ILE A 13 -9.37 -11.20 17.15
C ILE A 13 -8.96 -9.72 17.09
N THR A 14 -9.92 -8.80 17.26
CA THR A 14 -9.63 -7.35 17.26
C THR A 14 -8.61 -6.99 18.34
N LEU A 15 -8.75 -7.53 19.56
CA LEU A 15 -7.83 -7.20 20.67
C LEU A 15 -6.44 -7.77 20.46
N VAL A 16 -6.33 -9.02 20.02
CA VAL A 16 -5.04 -9.68 19.75
C VAL A 16 -4.30 -8.96 18.61
N PHE A 17 -5.01 -8.58 17.56
CA PHE A 17 -4.43 -7.97 16.37
C PHE A 17 -4.50 -6.43 16.36
N ALA A 18 -4.91 -5.78 17.45
CA ALA A 18 -5.12 -4.33 17.47
C ALA A 18 -3.88 -3.55 17.04
N LEU A 19 -2.72 -3.84 17.65
CA LEU A 19 -1.46 -3.16 17.34
C LEU A 19 -0.92 -3.52 15.95
N PRO A 20 -0.89 -4.81 15.54
CA PRO A 20 -0.49 -5.16 14.18
C PRO A 20 -1.35 -4.50 13.10
N LEU A 21 -2.68 -4.51 13.27
CA LEU A 21 -3.60 -3.88 12.33
C LEU A 21 -3.40 -2.37 12.31
N PHE A 22 -3.24 -1.74 13.47
CA PHE A 22 -2.96 -0.30 13.53
C PHE A 22 -1.72 0.07 12.72
N ALA A 23 -0.62 -0.69 12.89
CA ALA A 23 0.62 -0.44 12.17
C ALA A 23 0.47 -0.63 10.66
N ILE A 24 -0.16 -1.73 10.22
CA ILE A 24 -0.39 -2.02 8.78
C ILE A 24 -1.29 -0.98 8.13
N ILE A 25 -2.39 -0.61 8.78
CA ILE A 25 -3.33 0.38 8.23
C ILE A 25 -2.66 1.77 8.18
N THR A 26 -1.88 2.14 9.20
CA THR A 26 -1.19 3.43 9.23
C THR A 26 -0.10 3.52 8.16
N THR A 27 0.71 2.47 7.99
CA THR A 27 1.71 2.44 6.90
C THR A 27 1.05 2.38 5.53
N GLY A 28 -0.07 1.65 5.40
CA GLY A 28 -0.88 1.65 4.18
C GLY A 28 -1.46 3.02 3.84
N LEU A 29 -1.90 3.79 4.85
CA LEU A 29 -2.34 5.16 4.68
C LEU A 29 -1.20 6.05 4.17
N ILE A 30 0.00 5.94 4.75
CA ILE A 30 1.17 6.68 4.28
C ILE A 30 1.45 6.34 2.81
N LEU A 31 1.54 5.04 2.48
CA LEU A 31 1.83 4.57 1.11
C LEU A 31 0.75 4.96 0.11
N SER A 32 -0.49 5.15 0.55
CA SER A 32 -1.55 5.58 -0.36
C SER A 32 -1.28 6.95 -1.00
N PHE A 33 -0.45 7.81 -0.41
CA PHE A 33 -0.05 9.10 -1.01
C PHE A 33 1.11 9.01 -2.00
N GLU A 34 1.84 7.88 -2.04
CA GLU A 34 3.04 7.75 -2.87
C GLU A 34 2.75 7.92 -4.37
N PRO A 35 1.70 7.30 -4.97
CA PRO A 35 1.40 7.49 -6.39
C PRO A 35 1.09 8.95 -6.75
N LEU A 36 0.36 9.67 -5.90
CA LEU A 36 0.06 11.10 -6.10
C LEU A 36 1.34 11.93 -6.13
N MET A 37 2.26 11.67 -5.21
CA MET A 37 3.53 12.38 -5.15
C MET A 37 4.42 12.06 -6.36
N GLN A 38 4.40 10.82 -6.85
CA GLN A 38 5.16 10.43 -8.04
C GLN A 38 4.62 11.12 -9.30
N VAL A 39 3.30 11.13 -9.52
CA VAL A 39 2.71 11.73 -10.72
C VAL A 39 2.81 13.25 -10.72
N ASN A 40 2.68 13.92 -9.58
CA ASN A 40 2.92 15.36 -9.48
C ASN A 40 4.34 15.75 -9.91
N GLY A 41 5.31 14.84 -9.82
CA GLY A 41 6.69 15.04 -10.25
C GLY A 41 6.94 14.95 -11.75
N ILE A 42 6.00 14.38 -12.52
CA ILE A 42 6.20 14.09 -13.94
C ILE A 42 6.23 15.38 -14.78
N GLY A 43 5.49 16.41 -14.39
CA GLY A 43 5.47 17.71 -15.10
C GLY A 43 6.71 18.59 -14.90
N GLY A 44 7.78 18.06 -14.33
CA GLY A 44 9.04 18.77 -14.10
C GLY A 44 9.90 18.93 -15.36
N PRO A 45 11.16 19.41 -15.20
CA PRO A 45 12.11 19.50 -16.31
C PRO A 45 12.33 18.15 -17.00
N ALA A 46 12.46 18.19 -18.33
CA ALA A 46 12.74 17.02 -19.15
C ALA A 46 14.04 16.34 -18.74
N ILE A 47 14.05 15.00 -18.72
CA ILE A 47 15.22 14.21 -18.38
C ILE A 47 15.86 13.71 -19.67
N ASP A 48 17.05 14.24 -20.00
CA ASP A 48 17.80 13.84 -21.18
C ASP A 48 18.36 12.41 -21.05
N ALA A 49 18.08 11.57 -22.04
CA ALA A 49 18.54 10.19 -22.07
C ALA A 49 20.05 10.08 -22.26
N ALA A 50 20.67 10.98 -23.04
CA ALA A 50 22.12 10.96 -23.24
C ALA A 50 22.85 11.23 -21.92
N ARG A 51 22.35 12.20 -21.14
CA ARG A 51 22.82 12.46 -19.78
C ARG A 51 22.68 11.27 -18.85
N VAL A 52 21.53 10.59 -18.83
CA VAL A 52 21.34 9.40 -17.98
C VAL A 52 22.34 8.30 -18.37
N VAL A 53 22.53 8.04 -19.66
CA VAL A 53 23.49 7.03 -20.15
C VAL A 53 24.93 7.39 -19.77
N GLU A 54 25.31 8.65 -19.89
CA GLU A 54 26.61 9.15 -19.46
C GLU A 54 26.84 8.89 -17.96
N LEU A 55 25.88 9.24 -17.12
CA LEU A 55 25.95 9.03 -15.67
C LEU A 55 26.04 7.55 -15.31
N VAL A 56 25.32 6.66 -16.00
CA VAL A 56 25.47 5.21 -15.80
C VAL A 56 26.90 4.76 -16.08
N LYS A 57 27.51 5.21 -17.19
CA LYS A 57 28.89 4.83 -17.52
C LYS A 57 29.90 5.36 -16.51
N THR A 58 29.69 6.57 -16.00
CA THR A 58 30.56 7.20 -15.01
C THR A 58 30.51 6.48 -13.65
N TYR A 59 29.30 6.16 -13.17
CA TYR A 59 29.11 5.58 -11.84
C TYR A 59 29.07 4.04 -11.81
N ASP A 60 29.00 3.38 -12.98
CA ASP A 60 29.07 1.93 -13.12
C ASP A 60 29.94 1.49 -14.31
N PRO A 61 31.25 1.80 -14.30
CA PRO A 61 32.16 1.48 -15.41
C PRO A 61 32.34 -0.03 -15.63
N HIS A 62 32.00 -0.85 -14.63
CA HIS A 62 32.12 -2.30 -14.67
C HIS A 62 30.80 -3.02 -14.96
N ASN A 63 29.73 -2.29 -15.30
CA ASN A 63 28.40 -2.84 -15.60
C ASN A 63 27.84 -3.77 -14.50
N LYS A 64 28.05 -3.40 -13.23
CA LYS A 64 27.54 -4.14 -12.07
C LYS A 64 26.09 -3.79 -11.76
N ALA A 65 25.62 -2.61 -12.16
CA ALA A 65 24.25 -2.18 -11.97
C ALA A 65 23.29 -3.08 -12.75
N ARG A 66 22.26 -3.56 -12.07
CA ARG A 66 21.20 -4.39 -12.67
C ARG A 66 20.00 -3.57 -13.10
N GLY A 67 20.02 -2.27 -12.82
CA GLY A 67 18.94 -1.35 -13.12
C GLY A 67 19.20 0.03 -12.55
N LEU A 68 18.21 0.90 -12.70
CA LEU A 68 18.14 2.23 -12.15
C LEU A 68 16.72 2.56 -11.73
N SER A 69 16.59 3.50 -10.82
CA SER A 69 15.33 4.21 -10.56
C SER A 69 15.52 5.70 -10.75
N ILE A 70 14.50 6.36 -11.27
CA ILE A 70 14.44 7.79 -11.51
C ILE A 70 13.37 8.38 -10.61
N ASN A 71 13.68 9.51 -10.00
CA ASN A 71 12.72 10.35 -9.30
C ASN A 71 12.69 11.70 -10.02
N ALA A 72 11.71 11.88 -10.90
CA ALA A 72 11.57 13.08 -11.72
C ALA A 72 11.34 14.35 -10.88
N ALA A 73 10.57 14.25 -9.78
CA ALA A 73 10.29 15.38 -8.89
C ALA A 73 11.57 15.98 -8.29
N SER A 74 12.52 15.13 -7.90
CA SER A 74 13.78 15.56 -7.28
C SER A 74 14.95 15.60 -8.26
N GLN A 75 14.73 15.29 -9.54
CA GLN A 75 15.78 15.15 -10.56
C GLN A 75 16.95 14.27 -10.07
N ARG A 76 16.63 13.10 -9.53
CA ARG A 76 17.62 12.14 -9.01
C ARG A 76 17.48 10.78 -9.66
N MET A 77 18.61 10.11 -9.82
CA MET A 77 18.65 8.70 -10.18
C MET A 77 19.47 7.89 -9.18
N THR A 78 19.16 6.61 -9.06
CA THR A 78 19.93 5.67 -8.24
C THR A 78 20.18 4.40 -9.03
N LEU A 79 21.42 3.93 -9.04
CA LEU A 79 21.79 2.65 -9.67
C LEU A 79 21.54 1.50 -8.71
N GLN A 80 20.89 0.45 -9.19
CA GLN A 80 20.53 -0.72 -8.40
C GLN A 80 21.65 -1.76 -8.47
N GLY A 81 22.22 -2.12 -7.32
CA GLY A 81 23.22 -3.19 -7.22
C GLY A 81 24.67 -2.77 -7.49
N SER A 82 24.95 -1.51 -7.85
CA SER A 82 26.33 -1.01 -8.02
C SER A 82 26.96 -0.49 -6.71
N GLY A 83 26.15 -0.20 -5.69
CA GLY A 83 26.61 0.47 -4.47
C GLY A 83 26.91 1.97 -4.66
N ALA A 84 26.63 2.51 -5.85
CA ALA A 84 26.77 3.94 -6.12
C ALA A 84 25.78 4.76 -5.26
N PRO A 85 26.16 5.99 -4.87
CA PRO A 85 25.24 6.91 -4.22
C PRO A 85 24.08 7.28 -5.15
N ALA A 86 23.07 7.95 -4.59
CA ALA A 86 22.11 8.68 -5.42
C ALA A 86 22.85 9.76 -6.22
N ILE A 87 22.43 9.99 -7.46
CA ILE A 87 23.07 10.91 -8.39
C ILE A 87 22.04 11.99 -8.74
N ASP A 88 22.46 13.24 -8.66
CA ASP A 88 21.68 14.38 -9.11
C ASP A 88 21.78 14.47 -10.64
N LEU A 89 20.63 14.46 -11.33
CA LEU A 89 20.57 14.42 -12.80
C LEU A 89 21.04 15.72 -13.45
N VAL A 90 20.87 16.85 -12.77
CA VAL A 90 21.23 18.18 -13.27
C VAL A 90 22.74 18.38 -13.19
N THR A 91 23.32 18.13 -12.02
CA THR A 91 24.75 18.38 -11.77
C THR A 91 25.63 17.17 -12.11
N GLY A 92 25.09 15.95 -12.04
CA GLY A 92 25.85 14.70 -12.13
C GLY A 92 26.66 14.35 -10.89
N ALA A 93 26.58 15.16 -9.84
CA ALA A 93 27.27 14.91 -8.57
C ALA A 93 26.49 13.89 -7.70
N PRO A 94 27.14 13.27 -6.71
CA PRO A 94 26.43 12.53 -5.68
C PRO A 94 25.39 13.43 -5.02
N ALA A 95 24.13 13.03 -5.10
CA ALA A 95 23.05 13.72 -4.43
C ALA A 95 23.22 13.57 -2.91
N ALA A 96 22.90 14.64 -2.18
CA ALA A 96 22.77 14.55 -0.73
C ALA A 96 21.81 13.42 -0.36
N ALA A 97 22.06 12.78 0.78
CA ALA A 97 21.20 11.73 1.32
C ALA A 97 19.73 12.14 1.18
N SER A 98 18.87 11.18 0.80
CA SER A 98 17.44 11.43 0.83
C SER A 98 17.06 11.96 2.22
N SER A 99 16.18 12.96 2.23
CA SER A 99 15.59 13.47 3.45
C SER A 99 14.12 13.80 3.14
N GLY A 100 13.25 13.58 4.12
CA GLY A 100 11.82 13.89 4.00
C GLY A 100 10.97 12.74 3.43
N PRO A 101 10.08 12.99 2.44
CA PRO A 101 9.02 12.05 2.05
C PRO A 101 9.51 10.69 1.50
N THR A 102 10.64 10.67 0.77
CA THR A 102 11.16 9.43 0.18
C THR A 102 11.56 8.39 1.23
N ASP A 103 12.20 8.81 2.33
CA ASP A 103 12.56 7.90 3.42
C ASP A 103 11.34 7.46 4.21
N LEU A 104 10.35 8.35 4.37
CA LEU A 104 9.08 8.01 4.99
C LEU A 104 8.34 6.91 4.20
N PHE A 105 8.24 7.03 2.87
CA PHE A 105 7.65 5.99 2.03
C PHE A 105 8.45 4.69 2.07
N ARG A 106 9.78 4.78 2.05
CA ARG A 106 10.64 3.59 2.17
C ARG A 106 10.42 2.88 3.51
N TRP A 107 10.43 3.61 4.61
CA TRP A 107 10.16 3.07 5.95
C TRP A 107 8.76 2.47 6.03
N ALA A 108 7.75 3.17 5.51
CA ALA A 108 6.37 2.69 5.51
C ALA A 108 6.26 1.39 4.71
N ARG A 109 6.87 1.30 3.52
CA ARG A 109 6.88 0.08 2.69
C ARG A 109 7.52 -1.10 3.39
N ILE A 110 8.73 -0.91 3.92
CA ILE A 110 9.45 -1.97 4.66
C ILE A 110 8.60 -2.46 5.84
N THR A 111 8.02 -1.53 6.60
CA THR A 111 7.20 -1.87 7.77
C THR A 111 5.87 -2.53 7.38
N HIS A 112 5.25 -2.12 6.27
CA HIS A 112 4.00 -2.66 5.76
C HIS A 112 4.16 -4.09 5.24
N GLU A 113 5.25 -4.36 4.52
CA GLU A 113 5.55 -5.69 3.96
C GLU A 113 6.12 -6.64 5.03
N ARG A 114 6.88 -6.10 5.99
CA ARG A 114 7.56 -6.88 7.04
C ARG A 114 7.34 -6.21 8.39
N LEU A 115 6.18 -6.46 8.96
CA LEU A 115 5.83 -5.89 10.25
C LEU A 115 6.79 -6.40 11.33
N LEU A 116 7.50 -5.47 11.99
CA LEU A 116 8.59 -5.80 12.93
C LEU A 116 9.67 -6.71 12.31
N GLY A 117 9.92 -6.56 11.01
CA GLY A 117 10.87 -7.40 10.25
C GLY A 117 10.31 -8.75 9.80
N GLN A 118 9.04 -9.06 10.12
CA GLN A 118 8.44 -10.37 9.88
C GLN A 118 7.32 -10.31 8.83
N ALA A 119 7.55 -10.91 7.66
CA ALA A 119 6.56 -10.95 6.58
C ALA A 119 5.28 -11.73 6.98
N TRP A 120 5.44 -12.84 7.70
CA TRP A 120 4.31 -13.67 8.13
C TRP A 120 3.34 -12.91 9.04
N LEU A 121 3.84 -11.94 9.82
CA LEU A 121 3.02 -11.16 10.74
C LEU A 121 2.11 -10.20 9.97
N ALA A 122 2.62 -9.59 8.89
CA ALA A 122 1.80 -8.77 7.99
C ALA A 122 0.70 -9.59 7.32
N THR A 123 1.05 -10.78 6.80
CA THR A 123 0.08 -11.70 6.18
C THR A 123 -0.98 -12.18 7.16
N SER A 124 -0.59 -12.67 8.34
CA SER A 124 -1.53 -13.15 9.37
C SER A 124 -2.45 -12.05 9.88
N SER A 125 -1.95 -10.83 10.03
CA SER A 125 -2.77 -9.68 10.42
C SER A 125 -3.78 -9.33 9.32
N THR A 126 -3.38 -9.39 8.05
CA THR A 126 -4.28 -9.17 6.91
C THR A 126 -5.37 -10.24 6.83
N ILE A 127 -5.03 -11.52 7.07
CA ILE A 127 -6.02 -12.61 7.19
C ILE A 127 -6.99 -12.32 8.34
N ALA A 128 -6.49 -11.93 9.51
CA ALA A 128 -7.33 -11.59 10.65
C ALA A 128 -8.29 -10.44 10.32
N MET A 129 -7.83 -9.42 9.60
CA MET A 129 -8.66 -8.31 9.13
C MET A 129 -9.80 -8.77 8.23
N VAL A 130 -9.53 -9.65 7.26
CA VAL A 130 -10.57 -10.23 6.38
C VAL A 130 -11.57 -11.04 7.21
N ILE A 131 -11.10 -11.87 8.15
CA ILE A 131 -11.97 -12.64 9.05
C ILE A 131 -12.87 -11.70 9.87
N LEU A 132 -12.34 -10.59 10.41
CA LEU A 132 -13.13 -9.60 11.13
C LEU A 132 -14.26 -9.02 10.27
N MET A 133 -13.98 -8.69 9.01
CA MET A 133 -14.99 -8.17 8.07
C MET A 133 -16.08 -9.20 7.76
N LEU A 134 -15.69 -10.46 7.56
CA LEU A 134 -16.63 -11.57 7.36
C LEU A 134 -17.51 -11.78 8.59
N LEU A 135 -16.90 -11.82 9.79
CA LEU A 135 -17.63 -11.92 11.06
C LEU A 135 -18.60 -10.74 11.24
N GLY A 136 -18.14 -9.52 10.95
CA GLY A 136 -18.95 -8.31 11.03
C GLY A 136 -20.17 -8.34 10.10
N SER A 137 -19.98 -8.84 8.87
CA SER A 137 -21.06 -9.00 7.88
C SER A 137 -22.10 -10.03 8.34
N LEU A 138 -21.64 -11.16 8.90
CA LEU A 138 -22.51 -12.21 9.44
C LEU A 138 -23.30 -11.80 10.70
N MET A 139 -22.95 -10.69 11.36
CA MET A 139 -23.72 -10.17 12.50
C MET A 139 -25.03 -9.48 12.10
N GLY A 140 -25.26 -9.28 10.79
CA GLY A 140 -26.48 -8.78 10.20
C GLY A 140 -26.45 -7.30 9.82
N LEU A 141 -27.57 -6.82 9.27
CA LEU A 141 -27.73 -5.47 8.74
C LEU A 141 -27.49 -4.36 9.79
N PRO A 142 -26.97 -3.20 9.36
CA PRO A 142 -26.66 -2.11 10.28
C PRO A 142 -27.96 -1.42 10.70
N ARG A 143 -28.31 -1.50 11.99
CA ARG A 143 -29.29 -0.56 12.57
C ARG A 143 -28.58 0.76 12.82
N LEU A 144 -28.74 1.70 11.89
CA LEU A 144 -28.14 3.03 11.95
C LEU A 144 -28.77 3.83 13.09
N ARG A 145 -27.92 4.37 13.95
CA ARG A 145 -28.29 5.27 15.06
C ARG A 145 -27.16 6.28 15.18
N ASN A 146 -27.46 7.52 15.55
CA ASN A 146 -26.42 8.54 15.80
C ASN A 146 -25.69 8.27 17.12
N THR A 147 -24.90 7.21 17.14
CA THR A 147 -24.10 6.71 18.27
C THR A 147 -22.80 6.14 17.72
N LEU A 148 -21.76 6.04 18.55
CA LEU A 148 -20.48 5.45 18.14
C LEU A 148 -20.63 4.05 17.52
N SER A 149 -21.50 3.21 18.08
CA SER A 149 -21.77 1.87 17.54
C SER A 149 -22.57 1.90 16.24
N GLY A 150 -23.42 2.92 16.03
CA GLY A 150 -24.16 3.08 14.79
C GLY A 150 -23.25 3.55 13.66
N TRP A 151 -22.36 4.52 13.94
CA TRP A 151 -21.31 4.96 13.01
C TRP A 151 -20.36 3.83 12.63
N HIS A 152 -19.86 3.06 13.61
CA HIS A 152 -19.02 1.88 13.34
C HIS A 152 -19.69 0.89 12.37
N LYS A 153 -20.97 0.57 12.60
CA LYS A 153 -21.74 -0.33 11.71
C LYS A 153 -22.02 0.29 10.34
N GLY A 154 -22.32 1.59 10.30
CA GLY A 154 -22.56 2.33 9.06
C GLY A 154 -21.32 2.31 8.18
N THR A 155 -20.17 2.72 8.73
CA THR A 155 -18.88 2.67 8.03
C THR A 155 -18.56 1.23 7.58
N ALA A 156 -18.75 0.23 8.44
CA ALA A 156 -18.44 -1.16 8.12
C ALA A 156 -19.25 -1.69 6.93
N TRP A 157 -20.51 -1.30 6.80
CA TRP A 157 -21.39 -1.75 5.72
C TRP A 157 -21.21 -0.95 4.43
N PHE A 158 -21.23 0.38 4.51
CA PHE A 158 -21.16 1.22 3.31
C PHE A 158 -19.76 1.24 2.69
N ALA A 159 -18.71 1.12 3.50
CA ALA A 159 -17.34 1.03 2.99
C ALA A 159 -16.92 -0.42 2.68
N LEU A 160 -17.78 -1.43 2.93
CA LEU A 160 -17.44 -2.85 2.84
C LEU A 160 -16.73 -3.22 1.53
N PRO A 161 -17.21 -2.81 0.33
CA PRO A 161 -16.55 -3.18 -0.92
C PRO A 161 -15.10 -2.71 -0.98
N LEU A 162 -14.84 -1.48 -0.55
CA LEU A 162 -13.49 -0.89 -0.57
C LEU A 162 -12.58 -1.49 0.50
N VAL A 163 -13.06 -1.55 1.74
CA VAL A 163 -12.25 -2.04 2.88
C VAL A 163 -11.98 -3.53 2.79
N LEU A 164 -12.79 -4.30 2.06
CA LEU A 164 -12.54 -5.72 1.80
C LEU A 164 -11.61 -5.93 0.60
N LEU A 165 -11.76 -5.15 -0.47
CA LEU A 165 -10.95 -5.29 -1.68
C LEU A 165 -9.46 -5.02 -1.42
N SER A 166 -9.14 -4.03 -0.59
CA SER A 166 -7.75 -3.67 -0.23
C SER A 166 -6.96 -4.83 0.43
N PRO A 167 -7.43 -5.48 1.51
CA PRO A 167 -6.73 -6.63 2.09
C PRO A 167 -6.78 -7.88 1.22
N LEU A 168 -7.87 -8.13 0.48
CA LEU A 168 -7.93 -9.28 -0.43
C LEU A 168 -6.89 -9.16 -1.55
N SER A 169 -6.72 -7.97 -2.12
CA SER A 169 -5.66 -7.73 -3.12
C SER A 169 -4.25 -7.87 -2.51
N GLY A 170 -4.04 -7.43 -1.27
CA GLY A 170 -2.80 -7.69 -0.51
C GLY A 170 -2.52 -9.18 -0.30
N LEU A 171 -3.54 -9.98 0.07
CA LEU A 171 -3.42 -11.43 0.20
C LEU A 171 -3.14 -12.10 -1.15
N CYS A 172 -3.80 -11.67 -2.22
CA CYS A 172 -3.52 -12.15 -3.57
C CYS A 172 -2.04 -11.95 -3.92
N MET A 173 -1.49 -10.76 -3.65
CA MET A 173 -0.05 -10.50 -3.84
C MET A 173 0.83 -11.40 -2.98
N ALA A 174 0.49 -11.59 -1.70
CA ALA A 174 1.25 -12.44 -0.79
C ALA A 174 1.29 -13.91 -1.23
N PHE A 175 0.23 -14.40 -1.88
CA PHE A 175 0.13 -15.74 -2.45
C PHE A 175 0.52 -15.84 -3.93
N GLY A 176 1.03 -14.76 -4.53
CA GLY A 176 1.48 -14.76 -5.93
C GLY A 176 0.36 -14.78 -6.98
N LEU A 177 -0.89 -14.50 -6.59
CA LEU A 177 -2.04 -14.40 -7.50
C LEU A 177 -2.01 -13.05 -8.22
N THR A 178 -1.95 -13.07 -9.56
CA THR A 178 -1.80 -11.85 -10.37
C THR A 178 -3.03 -11.48 -11.20
N PHE A 179 -3.94 -12.43 -11.44
CA PHE A 179 -5.11 -12.30 -12.33
C PHE A 179 -4.78 -11.67 -13.69
N GLN A 180 -3.59 -11.97 -14.20
CA GLN A 180 -3.12 -11.52 -15.51
C GLN A 180 -3.82 -12.28 -16.62
N SER A 181 -4.25 -11.56 -17.66
CA SER A 181 -4.66 -12.14 -18.93
C SER A 181 -3.46 -12.20 -19.88
N GLY A 182 -3.07 -13.40 -20.31
CA GLY A 182 -1.95 -13.62 -21.22
C GLY A 182 -0.67 -14.07 -20.51
N GLY A 183 0.19 -14.79 -21.23
CA GLY A 183 1.50 -15.21 -20.73
C GLY A 183 2.47 -14.03 -20.61
N VAL A 184 3.45 -14.13 -19.71
CA VAL A 184 4.63 -13.25 -19.76
C VAL A 184 5.33 -13.54 -21.09
N PRO A 185 5.60 -12.54 -21.95
CA PRO A 185 6.32 -12.75 -23.19
C PRO A 185 7.62 -13.49 -22.90
N ALA A 186 7.89 -14.57 -23.65
CA ALA A 186 9.17 -15.26 -23.53
C ALA A 186 10.29 -14.23 -23.79
N GLY A 187 11.26 -14.16 -22.88
CA GLY A 187 12.44 -13.33 -23.03
C GLY A 187 13.25 -13.80 -24.23
N SER A 188 12.91 -13.29 -25.41
CA SER A 188 13.56 -13.62 -26.66
C SER A 188 14.57 -12.54 -26.94
N GLY A 189 15.78 -12.69 -26.38
CA GLY A 189 16.84 -11.74 -26.64
C GLY A 189 18.11 -12.01 -25.86
N ARG A 190 19.23 -11.55 -26.43
CA ARG A 190 20.51 -11.41 -25.74
C ARG A 190 20.31 -10.52 -24.49
N PRO A 191 21.02 -10.75 -23.37
CA PRO A 191 20.99 -9.86 -22.23
C PRO A 191 21.20 -8.40 -22.66
N LEU A 192 20.22 -7.54 -22.41
CA LEU A 192 20.26 -6.13 -22.77
C LEU A 192 21.08 -5.37 -21.72
N ALA A 193 22.13 -4.66 -22.15
CA ALA A 193 22.89 -3.81 -21.26
C ALA A 193 22.03 -2.63 -20.79
N LEU A 194 22.23 -2.17 -19.55
CA LEU A 194 21.42 -1.08 -18.98
C LEU A 194 21.46 0.22 -19.82
N PRO A 195 22.61 0.68 -20.35
CA PRO A 195 22.66 1.82 -21.27
C PRO A 195 21.77 1.67 -22.50
N ASP A 196 21.70 0.47 -23.07
CA ASP A 196 20.89 0.20 -24.26
C ASP A 196 19.40 0.12 -23.89
N ALA A 197 19.06 -0.47 -22.75
CA ALA A 197 17.70 -0.44 -22.22
C ALA A 197 17.18 0.99 -21.99
N ILE A 198 18.02 1.89 -21.47
CA ILE A 198 17.67 3.31 -21.31
C ILE A 198 17.32 3.93 -22.66
N ARG A 199 18.16 3.71 -23.69
CA ARG A 199 17.94 4.24 -25.03
C ARG A 199 16.66 3.69 -25.66
N MET A 200 16.39 2.40 -25.51
CA MET A 200 15.17 1.77 -26.01
C MET A 200 13.91 2.37 -25.37
N VAL A 201 13.92 2.59 -24.06
CA VAL A 201 12.80 3.25 -23.37
C VAL A 201 12.66 4.70 -23.81
N ALA A 202 13.75 5.46 -23.85
CA ALA A 202 13.75 6.87 -24.25
C ALA A 202 13.29 7.10 -25.70
N ALA A 203 13.48 6.12 -26.59
CA ALA A 203 13.03 6.20 -27.98
C ALA A 203 11.50 6.14 -28.13
N SER A 204 10.78 5.65 -27.11
CA SER A 204 9.32 5.44 -27.15
C SER A 204 8.56 6.17 -26.04
N HIS A 205 9.22 6.54 -24.95
CA HIS A 205 8.61 7.15 -23.77
C HIS A 205 9.52 8.26 -23.20
N ASP A 206 8.91 9.30 -22.65
CA ASP A 206 9.63 10.33 -21.89
C ASP A 206 10.17 9.75 -20.57
N LEU A 207 11.45 9.98 -20.29
CA LEU A 207 12.10 9.52 -19.06
C LEU A 207 11.56 10.20 -17.80
N THR A 208 10.87 11.34 -17.91
CA THR A 208 10.14 11.96 -16.78
C THR A 208 9.01 11.06 -16.24
N HIS A 209 8.43 10.21 -17.10
CA HIS A 209 7.38 9.25 -16.75
C HIS A 209 7.94 7.91 -16.23
N VAL A 210 9.25 7.69 -16.34
CA VAL A 210 9.90 6.43 -15.98
C VAL A 210 10.24 6.43 -14.49
N ILE A 211 9.80 5.40 -13.77
CA ILE A 211 10.12 5.21 -12.35
C ILE A 211 11.35 4.32 -12.18
N SER A 212 11.49 3.29 -13.01
CA SER A 212 12.63 2.39 -12.95
C SER A 212 12.83 1.61 -14.24
N ILE A 213 14.07 1.29 -14.57
CA ILE A 213 14.46 0.35 -15.63
C ILE A 213 15.42 -0.66 -15.01
N GLY A 214 15.17 -1.95 -15.12
CA GLY A 214 16.09 -2.94 -14.56
C GLY A 214 15.67 -4.39 -14.74
N LEU A 215 16.60 -5.28 -14.42
CA LEU A 215 16.40 -6.73 -14.46
C LEU A 215 15.46 -7.17 -13.33
N ARG A 216 14.34 -7.80 -13.71
CA ARG A 216 13.39 -8.41 -12.79
C ARG A 216 12.94 -9.76 -13.33
N GLY A 217 13.11 -10.81 -12.52
CA GLY A 217 12.75 -12.17 -12.94
C GLY A 217 13.49 -12.66 -14.20
N GLY A 218 14.71 -12.17 -14.44
CA GLY A 218 15.50 -12.51 -15.64
C GLY A 218 15.23 -11.64 -16.87
N HIS A 219 14.28 -10.72 -16.80
CA HIS A 219 13.91 -9.85 -17.94
C HIS A 219 14.23 -8.38 -17.63
N MET A 220 14.67 -7.63 -18.64
CA MET A 220 14.78 -6.18 -18.51
C MET A 220 13.37 -5.60 -18.57
N MET A 221 13.01 -4.82 -17.55
CA MET A 221 11.67 -4.25 -17.40
C MET A 221 11.75 -2.77 -17.09
N ALA A 222 10.82 -1.99 -17.66
CA ALA A 222 10.59 -0.60 -17.30
C ALA A 222 9.26 -0.45 -16.55
N ARG A 223 9.22 0.41 -15.54
CA ARG A 223 7.98 0.88 -14.91
C ARG A 223 7.75 2.32 -15.31
N ILE A 224 6.64 2.59 -15.98
CA ILE A 224 6.37 3.86 -16.64
C ILE A 224 4.93 4.28 -16.33
N TYR A 225 4.73 5.55 -15.99
CA TYR A 225 3.39 6.13 -15.92
C TYR A 225 2.87 6.42 -17.34
N ASP A 226 1.90 5.63 -17.78
CA ASP A 226 1.24 5.73 -19.08
C ASP A 226 -0.27 5.98 -18.85
N GLY A 227 -0.78 7.11 -19.34
CA GLY A 227 -2.18 7.49 -19.14
C GLY A 227 -2.63 7.64 -17.67
N GLY A 228 -1.70 7.90 -16.75
CA GLY A 228 -1.97 7.98 -15.31
C GLY A 228 -2.00 6.62 -14.58
N GLU A 229 -1.72 5.52 -15.28
CA GLU A 229 -1.51 4.18 -14.73
C GLU A 229 -0.01 3.87 -14.66
N LEU A 230 0.48 3.29 -13.56
CA LEU A 230 1.85 2.80 -13.49
C LEU A 230 1.95 1.41 -14.12
N ARG A 231 2.35 1.37 -15.39
CA ARG A 231 2.44 0.15 -16.19
C ARG A 231 3.85 -0.43 -16.18
N ALA A 232 3.93 -1.73 -16.40
CA ALA A 232 5.19 -2.43 -16.59
C ALA A 232 5.36 -2.76 -18.08
N TYR A 233 6.58 -2.60 -18.60
CA TYR A 233 6.95 -2.90 -19.96
C TYR A 233 8.13 -3.88 -19.95
N ALA A 234 8.12 -4.83 -20.88
CA ALA A 234 9.30 -5.59 -21.24
C ALA A 234 10.16 -4.73 -22.16
N VAL A 235 11.47 -4.73 -21.94
CA VAL A 235 12.42 -3.96 -22.74
C VAL A 235 13.37 -4.94 -23.41
N ASN A 236 13.22 -5.09 -24.72
CA ASN A 236 14.06 -5.96 -25.53
C ASN A 236 14.93 -5.11 -26.48
N SER A 237 15.85 -5.72 -27.22
CA SER A 237 16.72 -5.01 -28.16
C SER A 237 15.98 -4.38 -29.35
N SER A 238 14.74 -4.79 -29.61
CA SER A 238 13.94 -4.34 -30.76
C SER A 238 12.70 -3.54 -30.37
N GLU A 239 12.15 -3.77 -29.19
CA GLU A 239 10.83 -3.22 -28.81
C GLU A 239 10.69 -2.99 -27.29
N VAL A 240 9.79 -2.07 -26.96
CA VAL A 240 9.31 -1.82 -25.60
C VAL A 240 7.82 -2.16 -25.58
N THR A 241 7.47 -3.33 -25.04
CA THR A 241 6.10 -3.85 -25.10
C THR A 241 5.44 -3.90 -23.72
N PRO A 242 4.15 -3.51 -23.62
CA PRO A 242 3.46 -3.52 -22.34
C PRO A 242 3.26 -4.95 -21.83
N LEU A 243 3.51 -5.17 -20.54
CA LEU A 243 3.28 -6.44 -19.87
C LEU A 243 1.83 -6.57 -19.39
N PRO A 244 1.33 -7.82 -19.22
CA PRO A 244 0.03 -8.07 -18.63
C PRO A 244 -0.16 -7.42 -17.26
N ARG A 245 -1.31 -6.78 -17.06
CA ARG A 245 -1.67 -6.11 -15.80
C ARG A 245 -1.77 -7.10 -14.64
N ASN A 246 -1.00 -6.86 -13.57
CA ASN A 246 -1.20 -7.52 -12.29
C ASN A 246 -2.27 -6.75 -11.49
N TRP A 247 -3.54 -7.15 -11.64
CA TRP A 247 -4.67 -6.43 -11.08
C TRP A 247 -4.65 -6.30 -9.55
N PRO A 248 -4.37 -7.38 -8.78
CA PRO A 248 -4.22 -7.25 -7.33
C PRO A 248 -3.19 -6.19 -6.94
N ARG A 249 -2.03 -6.18 -7.60
CA ARG A 249 -1.00 -5.17 -7.36
C ARG A 249 -1.50 -3.76 -7.70
N LEU A 250 -2.11 -3.58 -8.86
CA LEU A 250 -2.58 -2.26 -9.30
C LEU A 250 -3.63 -1.69 -8.33
N ILE A 251 -4.58 -2.53 -7.88
CA ILE A 251 -5.62 -2.14 -6.93
C ILE A 251 -5.00 -1.82 -5.57
N HIS A 252 -4.17 -2.73 -5.04
CA HIS A 252 -3.58 -2.59 -3.71
C HIS A 252 -2.65 -1.38 -3.60
N GLU A 253 -1.78 -1.17 -4.60
CA GLU A 253 -0.84 -0.05 -4.62
C GLU A 253 -1.51 1.29 -5.04
N GLY A 254 -2.72 1.26 -5.61
CA GLY A 254 -3.40 2.47 -6.12
C GLY A 254 -2.82 2.97 -7.43
N ASN A 255 -2.27 2.07 -8.24
CA ASN A 255 -1.49 2.36 -9.43
C ASN A 255 -2.27 2.25 -10.75
N TRP A 256 -3.54 1.83 -10.73
CA TRP A 256 -4.40 1.79 -11.94
C TRP A 256 -4.92 3.18 -12.37
N SER A 257 -4.90 4.15 -11.47
CA SER A 257 -5.16 5.55 -11.75
C SER A 257 -4.59 6.37 -10.59
N ALA A 258 -3.48 7.05 -10.80
CA ALA A 258 -2.77 7.72 -9.71
C ALA A 258 -3.64 8.71 -8.92
N LEU A 259 -4.60 9.39 -9.56
CA LEU A 259 -5.51 10.32 -8.89
C LEU A 259 -6.67 9.60 -8.18
N ILE A 260 -7.37 8.72 -8.90
CA ILE A 260 -8.60 8.10 -8.40
C ILE A 260 -8.28 6.97 -7.42
N ALA A 261 -7.41 6.05 -7.82
CA ALA A 261 -7.10 4.85 -7.06
C ALA A 261 -6.38 5.16 -5.75
N SER A 262 -5.41 6.09 -5.79
CA SER A 262 -4.73 6.58 -4.59
C SER A 262 -5.73 7.22 -3.61
N SER A 263 -6.61 8.10 -4.10
CA SER A 263 -7.64 8.73 -3.26
C SER A 263 -8.58 7.71 -2.63
N LEU A 264 -8.98 6.68 -3.39
CA LEU A 264 -9.77 5.58 -2.85
C LEU A 264 -9.02 4.79 -1.77
N ASN A 265 -7.70 4.59 -1.92
CA ASN A 265 -6.87 3.94 -0.91
C ASN A 265 -6.71 4.79 0.36
N VAL A 266 -6.64 6.12 0.24
CA VAL A 266 -6.68 7.06 1.38
C VAL A 266 -8.00 6.90 2.14
N VAL A 267 -9.14 6.99 1.42
CA VAL A 267 -10.47 6.83 2.01
C VAL A 267 -10.63 5.47 2.68
N THR A 268 -10.14 4.41 2.04
CA THR A 268 -10.17 3.04 2.56
C THR A 268 -9.39 2.93 3.86
N SER A 269 -8.17 3.49 3.90
CA SER A 269 -7.34 3.49 5.10
C SER A 269 -7.96 4.28 6.26
N ILE A 270 -8.58 5.44 5.98
CA ILE A 270 -9.30 6.23 6.98
C ILE A 270 -10.51 5.45 7.52
N ALA A 271 -11.26 4.76 6.65
CA ALA A 271 -12.37 3.92 7.06
C ALA A 271 -11.90 2.77 7.96
N LEU A 272 -10.80 2.09 7.60
CA LEU A 272 -10.19 1.02 8.39
C LEU A 272 -9.71 1.52 9.77
N LEU A 273 -9.02 2.66 9.83
CA LEU A 273 -8.63 3.28 11.10
C LEU A 273 -9.85 3.62 11.94
N THR A 274 -10.87 4.22 11.34
CA THR A 274 -12.13 4.54 12.01
C THR A 274 -12.76 3.29 12.60
N LEU A 275 -12.84 2.18 11.84
CA LEU A 275 -13.40 0.91 12.30
C LEU A 275 -12.60 0.33 13.47
N LEU A 276 -11.27 0.29 13.36
CA LEU A 276 -10.39 -0.20 14.42
C LEU A 276 -10.53 0.64 15.70
N SER A 277 -10.38 1.96 15.59
CA SER A 277 -10.46 2.89 16.73
C SER A 277 -11.83 2.85 17.39
N THR A 278 -12.92 2.92 16.61
CA THR A 278 -14.28 2.87 17.17
C THR A 278 -14.58 1.51 17.81
N GLY A 279 -14.10 0.40 17.23
CA GLY A 279 -14.22 -0.94 17.82
C GLY A 279 -13.55 -1.04 19.19
N LEU A 280 -12.31 -0.57 19.30
CA LEU A 280 -11.57 -0.54 20.57
C LEU A 280 -12.22 0.40 21.60
N LEU A 281 -12.68 1.57 21.18
CA LEU A 281 -13.38 2.52 22.06
C LEU A 281 -14.70 1.96 22.59
N ILE A 282 -15.49 1.29 21.75
CA ILE A 282 -16.74 0.63 22.18
C ILE A 282 -16.43 -0.45 23.22
N TRP A 283 -15.38 -1.25 22.99
CA TRP A 283 -14.94 -2.26 23.93
C TRP A 283 -14.51 -1.64 25.27
N ALA A 284 -13.63 -0.64 25.24
CA ALA A 284 -13.11 0.03 26.43
C ALA A 284 -14.23 0.66 27.25
N ARG A 285 -15.16 1.39 26.60
CA ARG A 285 -16.33 1.98 27.26
C ARG A 285 -17.21 0.93 27.94
N ARG A 286 -17.38 -0.27 27.37
CA ARG A 286 -18.19 -1.33 27.98
C ARG A 286 -17.48 -2.00 29.15
N LYS A 287 -16.16 -2.17 29.08
CA LYS A 287 -15.40 -2.87 30.12
C LYS A 287 -15.04 -1.96 31.30
N LEU A 288 -14.73 -0.69 31.04
CA LEU A 288 -14.29 0.30 32.04
C LEU A 288 -15.43 1.08 32.68
N ARG A 289 -16.65 1.04 32.13
CA ARG A 289 -17.80 1.66 32.77
C ARG A 289 -18.11 0.94 34.07
N LYS A 290 -17.82 1.59 35.21
CA LYS A 290 -18.18 1.12 36.55
C LYS A 290 -19.65 0.69 36.53
N ARG A 291 -19.93 -0.55 36.98
CA ARG A 291 -21.30 -0.95 37.29
C ARG A 291 -21.80 0.04 38.33
N ARG A 292 -22.78 0.88 37.96
CA ARG A 292 -23.44 1.76 38.93
C ARG A 292 -23.99 0.82 40.00
N PRO A 293 -23.62 0.96 41.28
CA PRO A 293 -24.29 0.20 42.32
C PRO A 293 -25.76 0.49 42.16
N ARG A 294 -26.55 -0.57 42.04
CA ARG A 294 -28.00 -0.47 42.03
C ARG A 294 -28.36 -0.08 43.48
N SER A 295 -28.24 1.21 43.81
CA SER A 295 -28.47 1.67 45.17
C SER A 295 -29.89 1.31 45.56
N ASP A 296 -30.00 0.57 46.65
CA ASP A 296 -31.19 0.22 47.41
C ASP A 296 -32.38 1.16 47.21
N ARG A 297 -33.21 0.88 46.20
CA ARG A 297 -34.56 1.43 46.11
C ARG A 297 -35.59 0.54 46.80
N GLN A 298 -35.15 -0.41 47.63
CA GLN A 298 -36.01 -1.31 48.42
C GLN A 298 -35.89 -1.12 49.94
N ALA A 299 -34.93 -0.34 50.46
CA ALA A 299 -34.83 -0.11 51.90
C ALA A 299 -35.74 1.02 52.44
N GLY A 300 -36.31 1.87 51.56
CA GLY A 300 -37.12 3.03 51.98
C GLY A 300 -38.64 2.79 52.06
N ALA A 301 -39.14 1.66 51.58
CA ALA A 301 -40.59 1.40 51.53
C ALA A 301 -41.16 0.66 52.76
N ALA A 302 -40.30 0.15 53.65
CA ALA A 302 -40.73 -0.66 54.79
C ALA A 302 -40.96 0.11 56.10
N VAL A 303 -40.67 1.42 56.17
CA VAL A 303 -40.73 2.20 57.43
C VAL A 303 -41.92 3.16 57.52
N VAL A 304 -42.74 3.29 56.47
CA VAL A 304 -43.89 4.22 56.47
C VAL A 304 -45.22 3.54 56.85
N GLY A 305 -45.21 2.25 57.19
CA GLY A 305 -46.42 1.46 57.50
C GLY A 305 -46.73 1.24 58.98
N ALA A 306 -46.08 1.95 59.90
CA ALA A 306 -46.35 1.83 61.33
C ALA A 306 -46.48 3.21 61.97
N ARG A 307 -47.69 3.77 61.93
CA ARG A 307 -48.28 4.68 62.93
C ARG A 307 -49.74 4.90 62.63
#